data_AF-A0A397RYR6-F1
#
_entry.id   AF-A0A397RYR6-F1
#
_cell.length_a   1.000
_cell.length_b   1.000
_cell.length_c   1.000
_cell.angle_alpha   90.00
_cell.angle_beta   90.00
_cell.angle_gamma   90.00
#
_symmetry.space_group_name_H-M   'P 1'
#
loop_
_entity.id
_entity.type
_entity.pdbx_description
1 polymer ?
#
loop_
_entity_poly.entity_id
_entity_poly.type
_entity_poly.pdbx_seq_one_letter_code
_entity_poly.pdbx_strand_id
1 'polypeptide(L)'
;MTANTLPSVCIRIILEILSKDVCSLHTCILMNRHWCLILINKLWENPFKYFTNFQKKRQLQFITVYLKCLDPRIKESLNIKFQDNTTFDYIGFLRSVNPDFIKSCITIWMTENVEFPKIIVEVLCEQIIIRSNRLKNLELIGNQTFNIFKLANAE
;
A
#
# COMPACT_ATOMS: atom_id res chain seq x y z
N MET A 1 3.57 -35.32 4.22
CA MET A 1 2.82 -35.13 2.97
C MET A 1 3.12 -33.73 2.45
N THR A 2 3.98 -33.61 1.44
CA THR A 2 4.24 -32.34 0.75
C THR A 2 2.98 -31.99 -0.04
N ALA A 3 2.24 -30.97 0.38
CA ALA A 3 1.14 -30.46 -0.41
C ALA A 3 1.70 -30.02 -1.76
N ASN A 4 1.17 -30.57 -2.87
CA ASN A 4 1.50 -30.15 -4.23
C ASN A 4 1.11 -28.68 -4.40
N THR A 5 2.01 -27.76 -4.05
CA THR A 5 1.79 -26.33 -4.22
C THR A 5 2.03 -25.97 -5.67
N LEU A 6 1.00 -25.44 -6.32
CA LEU A 6 1.11 -24.93 -7.68
C LEU A 6 2.30 -23.94 -7.79
N PRO A 7 3.17 -24.06 -8.81
CA PRO A 7 4.29 -23.13 -8.98
C PRO A 7 3.83 -21.68 -9.03
N SER A 8 4.64 -20.76 -8.51
CA SER A 8 4.29 -19.33 -8.42
C SER A 8 4.01 -18.70 -9.78
N VAL A 9 4.65 -19.17 -10.85
CA VAL A 9 4.40 -18.74 -12.24
C VAL A 9 2.97 -19.06 -12.67
N CYS A 10 2.50 -20.29 -12.42
CA CYS A 10 1.13 -20.69 -12.74
C CYS A 10 0.10 -19.89 -11.94
N ILE A 11 0.37 -19.64 -10.64
CA ILE A 11 -0.49 -18.79 -9.81
C ILE A 11 -0.58 -17.38 -10.42
N ARG A 12 0.54 -16.78 -10.82
CA ARG A 12 0.55 -15.45 -11.44
C ARG A 12 -0.30 -15.38 -12.72
N ILE A 13 -0.24 -16.40 -13.57
CA ILE A 13 -1.07 -16.50 -14.78
C ILE A 13 -2.56 -16.53 -14.41
N ILE A 14 -2.94 -17.34 -13.40
CA ILE A 14 -4.32 -17.39 -12.92
C ILE A 14 -4.79 -16.01 -12.42
N LEU A 15 -3.93 -15.28 -11.71
CA LEU A 15 -4.25 -13.94 -11.21
C LEU A 15 -4.42 -12.91 -12.32
N GLU A 16 -3.67 -13.03 -13.42
CA GLU A 16 -3.83 -12.16 -14.58
C GLU A 16 -5.19 -12.40 -15.25
N ILE A 17 -5.60 -13.66 -15.40
CA ILE A 17 -6.93 -14.04 -15.92
C ILE A 17 -8.04 -13.49 -15.01
N LEU A 18 -7.89 -13.64 -13.70
CA LEU A 18 -8.87 -13.20 -12.70
C LEU A 18 -8.77 -11.71 -12.34
N SER A 19 -7.92 -10.93 -13.01
CA SER A 19 -7.56 -9.57 -12.59
C SER A 19 -8.75 -8.60 -12.42
N LYS A 20 -9.87 -8.84 -13.11
CA LYS A 20 -11.11 -8.05 -13.02
C LYS A 20 -12.14 -8.62 -12.05
N ASP A 21 -11.96 -9.84 -11.58
CA ASP A 21 -12.88 -10.52 -10.66
C ASP A 21 -12.34 -10.47 -9.23
N VAL A 22 -12.67 -9.38 -8.54
CA VAL A 22 -12.24 -9.13 -7.15
C VAL A 22 -12.74 -10.21 -6.18
N CYS A 23 -13.90 -10.81 -6.44
CA CYS A 23 -14.46 -11.87 -5.60
C CYS A 23 -13.65 -13.16 -5.72
N SER A 24 -13.29 -13.54 -6.94
CA SER A 24 -12.42 -14.70 -7.17
C SER A 24 -11.02 -14.48 -6.61
N LEU A 25 -10.44 -13.28 -6.80
CA LEU A 25 -9.16 -12.92 -6.20
C LEU A 25 -9.19 -13.01 -4.68
N HIS A 26 -10.27 -12.54 -4.04
CA HIS A 26 -10.44 -12.66 -2.59
C HIS A 26 -10.44 -14.12 -2.13
N THR A 27 -11.17 -14.98 -2.83
CA THR A 27 -11.22 -16.42 -2.53
C THR A 27 -9.83 -17.06 -2.65
N CYS A 28 -9.08 -16.72 -3.69
CA CYS A 28 -7.71 -17.22 -3.88
C CYS A 28 -6.75 -16.82 -2.74
N ILE A 29 -6.93 -15.65 -2.12
CA ILE A 29 -6.10 -15.23 -0.98
C ILE A 29 -6.31 -16.18 0.21
N LEU A 30 -7.53 -16.67 0.38
CA LEU A 30 -7.92 -17.49 1.54
C LEU A 30 -7.60 -18.98 1.40
N MET A 31 -7.19 -19.45 0.21
CA MET A 31 -6.97 -20.87 -0.04
C MET A 31 -5.89 -21.50 0.85
N ASN A 32 -4.70 -20.89 0.89
CA ASN A 32 -3.60 -21.32 1.76
C ASN A 32 -2.51 -20.22 1.84
N ARG A 33 -1.54 -20.40 2.74
CA ARG A 33 -0.45 -19.44 2.97
C ARG A 33 0.38 -19.12 1.72
N HIS A 34 0.61 -20.09 0.84
CA HIS A 34 1.40 -19.91 -0.39
C HIS A 34 0.69 -19.01 -1.39
N TRP A 35 -0.59 -19.25 -1.62
CA TRP A 35 -1.43 -18.39 -2.45
C TRP A 35 -1.56 -17.00 -1.84
N CYS A 36 -1.90 -16.91 -0.55
CA CYS A 36 -2.00 -15.64 0.17
C CYS A 36 -0.76 -14.76 -0.02
N LEU A 37 0.44 -15.31 0.21
CA LEU A 37 1.70 -14.57 0.07
C LEU A 37 1.90 -14.03 -1.36
N ILE A 38 1.66 -14.86 -2.38
CA ILE A 38 1.84 -14.47 -3.78
C ILE A 38 0.82 -13.40 -4.19
N LEU A 39 -0.44 -13.59 -3.80
CA LEU A 39 -1.53 -12.67 -4.14
C LEU A 39 -1.39 -11.33 -3.46
N ILE A 40 -1.13 -11.31 -2.15
CA ILE A 40 -0.96 -10.05 -1.41
C ILE A 40 0.21 -9.26 -1.98
N ASN A 41 1.34 -9.91 -2.25
CA ASN A 41 2.47 -9.25 -2.91
C ASN A 41 2.07 -8.68 -4.27
N LYS A 42 1.36 -9.45 -5.10
CA LYS A 42 0.94 -9.02 -6.45
C LYS A 42 -0.08 -7.88 -6.44
N LEU A 43 -1.10 -7.95 -5.59
CA LEU A 43 -2.16 -6.94 -5.49
C LEU A 43 -1.60 -5.60 -4.97
N TRP A 44 -0.67 -5.67 -4.01
CA TRP A 44 -0.01 -4.47 -3.49
C TRP A 44 1.13 -3.95 -4.37
N GLU A 45 1.45 -4.57 -5.51
CA GLU A 45 2.34 -3.95 -6.51
C GLU A 45 1.74 -2.64 -7.04
N ASN A 46 0.42 -2.57 -7.22
CA ASN A 46 -0.29 -1.32 -7.56
C ASN A 46 -1.72 -1.37 -7.00
N PRO A 47 -1.90 -1.03 -5.73
CA PRO A 47 -3.21 -1.11 -5.09
C PRO A 47 -4.16 0.00 -5.55
N PHE A 48 -3.63 1.10 -6.11
CA PHE A 48 -4.42 2.25 -6.59
C PHE A 48 -5.39 1.87 -7.71
N LYS A 49 -5.03 0.89 -8.53
CA LYS A 49 -5.89 0.36 -9.61
C LYS A 49 -7.23 -0.20 -9.14
N TYR A 50 -7.33 -0.59 -7.87
CA TYR A 50 -8.55 -1.16 -7.30
C TYR A 50 -9.47 -0.11 -6.65
N PHE A 51 -9.06 1.16 -6.64
CA PHE A 51 -9.86 2.29 -6.17
C PHE A 51 -10.61 2.94 -7.33
N THR A 52 -11.67 2.29 -7.81
CA THR A 52 -12.56 2.86 -8.83
C THR A 52 -13.51 3.91 -8.26
N ASN A 53 -13.91 3.75 -6.99
CA ASN A 53 -14.77 4.69 -6.28
C ASN A 53 -14.03 5.19 -5.03
N PHE A 54 -13.89 6.51 -4.88
CA PHE A 54 -13.26 7.18 -3.73
C PHE A 54 -14.15 7.11 -2.46
N GLN A 55 -14.47 5.89 -2.05
CA GLN A 55 -15.23 5.67 -0.82
C GLN A 55 -14.34 5.97 0.38
N LYS A 56 -14.74 6.97 1.18
CA LYS A 56 -14.03 7.43 2.38
C LYS A 56 -13.57 6.27 3.27
N LYS A 57 -14.45 5.31 3.56
CA LYS A 57 -14.15 4.13 4.38
C LYS A 57 -13.00 3.28 3.81
N ARG A 58 -12.96 3.09 2.49
CA ARG A 58 -11.88 2.31 1.84
C ARG A 58 -10.55 3.07 1.89
N GLN A 59 -10.59 4.39 1.69
CA GLN A 59 -9.39 5.24 1.78
C GLN A 59 -8.80 5.24 3.19
N LEU A 60 -9.66 5.30 4.22
CA LEU A 60 -9.24 5.19 5.63
C LEU A 60 -8.62 3.83 5.95
N GLN A 61 -9.25 2.74 5.51
CA GLN A 61 -8.70 1.39 5.68
C GLN A 61 -7.35 1.25 4.97
N PHE A 62 -7.26 1.76 3.74
CA PHE A 62 -6.03 1.77 2.95
C PHE A 62 -4.89 2.47 3.69
N ILE A 63 -5.08 3.74 4.07
CA ILE A 63 -4.00 4.50 4.71
C ILE A 63 -3.65 3.95 6.09
N THR A 64 -4.64 3.44 6.83
CA THR A 64 -4.39 2.76 8.13
C THR A 64 -3.44 1.58 7.97
N VAL A 65 -3.56 0.78 6.91
CA VAL A 65 -2.63 -0.32 6.64
C VAL A 65 -1.19 0.20 6.47
N TYR A 66 -0.99 1.27 5.70
CA TYR A 66 0.33 1.87 5.51
C TYR A 66 0.91 2.46 6.79
N LEU A 67 0.11 3.20 7.55
CA LEU A 67 0.54 3.76 8.83
C LEU A 67 0.88 2.65 9.84
N LYS A 68 0.15 1.53 9.83
CA LYS A 68 0.49 0.33 10.61
C LYS A 68 1.77 -0.38 10.13
N CYS A 69 2.19 -0.19 8.88
CA CYS A 69 3.46 -0.73 8.36
C CYS A 69 4.70 0.08 8.75
N LEU A 70 4.53 1.31 9.25
CA LEU A 70 5.63 2.17 9.67
C LEU A 70 6.38 1.57 10.85
N ASP A 71 7.67 1.88 10.96
CA ASP A 71 8.47 1.46 12.09
C ASP A 71 7.93 2.05 13.40
N PRO A 72 8.04 1.34 14.54
CA PRO A 72 7.54 1.83 15.83
C PRO A 72 8.06 3.22 16.19
N ARG A 73 9.34 3.50 15.93
CA ARG A 73 9.97 4.82 16.17
C ARG A 73 9.33 5.94 15.35
N ILE A 74 8.97 5.64 14.10
CA ILE A 74 8.30 6.60 13.21
C ILE A 74 6.85 6.81 13.66
N LYS A 75 6.16 5.75 14.08
CA LYS A 75 4.80 5.86 14.64
C LYS A 75 4.80 6.73 15.89
N GLU A 76 5.76 6.53 16.80
CA GLU A 76 5.92 7.35 18.01
C GLU A 76 6.16 8.83 17.68
N SER A 77 7.06 9.14 16.73
CA SER A 77 7.32 10.53 16.33
C SER A 77 6.12 11.20 15.67
N LEU A 78 5.24 10.42 15.04
CA LEU A 78 3.97 10.89 14.45
C LEU A 78 2.79 10.83 15.43
N ASN A 79 3.00 10.44 16.69
CA ASN A 79 1.96 10.21 17.72
C ASN A 79 0.88 9.19 17.30
N ILE A 80 1.23 8.24 16.42
CA ILE A 80 0.34 7.21 15.90
C ILE A 80 0.30 6.03 16.88
N LYS A 81 -0.82 5.87 17.59
CA LYS A 81 -1.00 4.83 18.62
C LYS A 81 -1.72 3.57 18.09
N PHE A 82 -1.18 2.94 17.06
CA PHE A 82 -1.67 1.61 16.65
C PHE A 82 -1.09 0.53 17.56
N GLN A 83 -1.96 -0.29 18.15
CA GLN A 83 -1.56 -1.42 19.00
C GLN A 83 -1.05 -2.62 18.18
N ASP A 84 -1.45 -2.72 16.91
CA ASP A 84 -1.11 -3.86 16.05
C ASP A 84 -0.20 -3.48 14.87
N ASN A 85 0.73 -4.37 14.56
CA ASN A 85 1.52 -4.34 13.33
C ASN A 85 0.84 -5.13 12.21
N THR A 86 1.22 -4.85 10.96
CA THR A 86 0.73 -5.59 9.81
C THR A 86 1.42 -6.95 9.68
N THR A 87 0.69 -7.93 9.14
CA THR A 87 1.23 -9.28 8.84
C THR A 87 2.29 -9.24 7.73
N PHE A 88 2.17 -8.28 6.81
CA PHE A 88 3.06 -8.13 5.68
C PHE A 88 3.64 -6.71 5.63
N ASP A 89 4.79 -6.59 4.97
CA ASP A 89 5.35 -5.31 4.57
C ASP A 89 4.66 -4.80 3.30
N TYR A 90 3.47 -4.22 3.48
CA TYR A 90 2.70 -3.67 2.37
C TYR A 90 3.40 -2.47 1.72
N ILE A 91 4.23 -1.72 2.45
CA ILE A 91 5.05 -0.63 1.89
C ILE A 91 6.08 -1.22 0.90
N GLY A 92 6.81 -2.25 1.31
CA GLY A 92 7.83 -2.90 0.49
C GLY A 92 7.30 -3.62 -0.75
N PHE A 93 5.99 -3.89 -0.83
CA PHE A 93 5.36 -4.50 -2.01
C PHE A 93 5.02 -3.51 -3.12
N LEU A 94 4.92 -2.22 -2.79
CA LEU A 94 4.57 -1.18 -3.76
C LEU A 94 5.53 -1.16 -4.95
N ARG A 95 4.98 -1.06 -6.16
CA ARG A 95 5.73 -0.79 -7.40
C ARG A 95 5.18 0.37 -8.19
N SER A 96 3.96 0.79 -7.91
CA SER A 96 3.40 2.06 -8.37
C SER A 96 3.10 2.92 -7.16
N VAL A 97 3.28 4.23 -7.26
CA VAL A 97 2.89 5.19 -6.21
C VAL A 97 2.11 6.33 -6.85
N ASN A 98 1.00 6.70 -6.21
CA ASN A 98 0.19 7.85 -6.55
C ASN A 98 0.20 8.83 -5.35
N PRO A 99 1.10 9.84 -5.34
CA PRO A 99 1.26 10.75 -4.20
C PRO A 99 -0.01 11.55 -3.89
N ASP A 100 -0.74 11.98 -4.93
CA ASP A 100 -1.98 12.74 -4.75
C ASP A 100 -3.07 11.88 -4.09
N PHE A 101 -3.17 10.61 -4.47
CA PHE A 101 -4.06 9.65 -3.82
C PHE A 101 -3.68 9.44 -2.35
N ILE A 102 -2.39 9.23 -2.06
CA ILE A 102 -1.89 9.08 -0.69
C ILE A 102 -2.21 10.32 0.15
N LYS A 103 -1.91 11.52 -0.38
CA LYS A 103 -2.21 12.81 0.26
C LYS A 103 -3.71 12.95 0.53
N SER A 104 -4.57 12.54 -0.40
CA SER A 104 -6.02 12.56 -0.20
C SER A 104 -6.45 11.63 0.94
N CYS A 105 -5.90 10.41 1.02
CA CYS A 105 -6.24 9.45 2.07
C CYS A 105 -5.75 9.91 3.44
N ILE A 106 -4.56 10.50 3.52
CA ILE A 106 -4.02 11.07 4.77
C ILE A 106 -4.85 12.28 5.21
N THR A 107 -5.27 13.13 4.28
CA THR A 107 -6.14 14.28 4.60
C THR A 107 -7.46 13.80 5.21
N ILE A 108 -8.09 12.78 4.61
CA ILE A 108 -9.30 12.15 5.14
C ILE A 108 -9.03 11.56 6.54
N TRP A 109 -7.93 10.85 6.70
CA TRP A 109 -7.55 10.26 8.00
C TRP A 109 -7.31 11.31 9.08
N MET A 110 -6.61 12.40 8.78
CA MET A 110 -6.42 13.52 9.71
C MET A 110 -7.73 14.22 10.07
N THR A 111 -8.72 14.31 9.17
CA THR A 111 -10.02 14.90 9.54
C THR A 111 -10.82 14.05 10.51
N GLU A 112 -10.58 12.74 10.55
CA GLU A 112 -11.23 11.84 11.52
C GLU A 112 -10.45 11.70 12.83
N ASN A 113 -9.20 12.18 12.85
CA ASN A 113 -8.29 12.00 13.97
C ASN A 113 -7.78 13.37 14.45
N VAL A 114 -8.30 13.80 15.59
CA VAL A 114 -7.99 15.10 16.21
C VAL A 114 -6.50 15.10 16.60
N GLU A 115 -5.70 15.96 15.98
CA GLU A 115 -4.26 16.23 16.27
C GLU A 115 -3.23 15.25 15.70
N PHE A 116 -2.92 15.38 14.40
CA PHE A 116 -1.77 14.72 13.78
C PHE A 116 -0.91 15.69 12.95
N PRO A 117 0.42 15.49 12.91
CA PRO A 117 1.32 16.40 12.23
C PRO A 117 1.14 16.32 10.71
N LYS A 118 1.14 17.48 10.04
CA LYS A 118 1.03 17.58 8.56
C LYS A 118 2.15 16.84 7.81
N ILE A 119 3.24 16.50 8.50
CA ILE A 119 4.43 15.81 7.96
C ILE A 119 4.21 14.33 7.64
N ILE A 120 3.06 13.73 8.03
CA ILE A 120 2.78 12.30 7.78
C ILE A 120 2.90 11.94 6.29
N VAL A 121 2.50 12.84 5.40
CA VAL A 121 2.60 12.62 3.94
C VAL A 121 4.06 12.47 3.53
N GLU A 122 4.93 13.36 4.00
CA GLU A 122 6.36 13.39 3.67
C GLU A 122 7.04 12.13 4.19
N VAL A 123 6.86 11.82 5.47
CA VAL A 123 7.43 10.64 6.12
C VAL A 123 6.97 9.34 5.44
N LEU A 124 5.68 9.22 5.11
CA LEU A 124 5.19 8.01 4.45
C LEU A 124 5.77 7.89 3.03
N CYS A 125 5.84 8.98 2.28
CA CYS A 125 6.46 8.98 0.95
C CYS A 125 7.95 8.61 1.01
N GLU A 126 8.71 9.12 1.96
CA GLU A 126 10.10 8.73 2.19
C GLU A 126 10.22 7.24 2.49
N GLN A 127 9.40 6.71 3.38
CA GLN A 127 9.40 5.28 3.71
C GLN A 127 9.07 4.40 2.50
N ILE A 128 8.15 4.85 1.66
CA ILE A 128 7.84 4.17 0.39
C ILE A 128 9.06 4.19 -0.54
N ILE A 129 9.75 5.32 -0.70
CA ILE A 129 10.94 5.43 -1.55
C ILE A 129 12.07 4.54 -1.04
N ILE A 130 12.36 4.58 0.26
CA ILE A 130 13.47 3.83 0.87
C ILE A 130 13.22 2.32 0.80
N ARG A 131 11.99 1.86 1.08
CA ARG A 131 11.69 0.42 1.18
C ARG A 131 11.32 -0.20 -0.14
N SER A 132 10.77 0.56 -1.09
CA SER A 132 10.45 0.06 -2.42
C SER A 132 11.66 0.15 -3.34
N ASN A 133 12.57 -0.82 -3.21
CA ASN A 133 13.70 -1.01 -4.13
C ASN A 133 13.30 -1.45 -5.56
N ARG A 134 11.99 -1.61 -5.82
CA ARG A 134 11.41 -2.07 -7.09
C ARG A 134 10.28 -1.17 -7.58
N LEU A 135 10.27 0.08 -7.14
CA LEU A 135 9.38 1.12 -7.66
C LEU A 135 9.57 1.22 -9.18
N LYS A 136 8.51 0.97 -9.94
CA LYS A 136 8.51 0.98 -11.41
C LYS A 136 7.78 2.19 -11.97
N ASN A 137 6.71 2.61 -11.31
CA ASN A 137 5.81 3.64 -11.81
C ASN A 137 5.57 4.72 -10.76
N LEU A 138 5.58 5.98 -11.20
CA LEU A 138 5.06 7.12 -10.44
C LEU A 138 3.88 7.67 -11.23
N GLU A 139 2.68 7.44 -10.73
CA GLU A 139 1.44 7.90 -11.36
C GLU A 139 1.17 9.34 -10.90
N LEU A 140 1.55 10.29 -11.76
CA LEU A 140 1.36 11.72 -11.54
C LEU A 140 0.13 12.18 -12.32
N ILE A 141 -0.95 12.54 -11.63
CA ILE A 141 -2.21 12.94 -12.28
C ILE A 141 -2.40 14.46 -12.12
N GLY A 142 -2.15 15.23 -13.19
CA GLY A 142 -2.48 16.66 -13.29
C GLY A 142 -1.44 17.63 -12.70
N ASN A 143 -1.85 18.89 -12.49
CA ASN A 143 -1.01 19.96 -11.92
C ASN A 143 -0.70 19.63 -10.45
N GLN A 144 0.49 19.09 -10.22
CA GLN A 144 0.92 18.61 -8.91
C GLN A 144 0.96 19.72 -7.86
N THR A 145 0.48 19.40 -6.65
CA THR A 145 0.71 20.23 -5.46
C THR A 145 1.81 19.69 -4.54
N PHE A 146 2.27 18.46 -4.77
CA PHE A 146 3.27 17.77 -3.95
C PHE A 146 4.36 17.18 -4.85
N ASN A 147 5.60 17.65 -4.70
CA ASN A 147 6.72 17.20 -5.51
C ASN A 147 7.54 16.16 -4.71
N ILE A 148 7.30 14.88 -5.00
CA ILE A 148 7.99 13.77 -4.34
C ILE A 148 9.51 13.78 -4.59
N PHE A 149 9.98 14.38 -5.69
CA PHE A 149 11.40 14.49 -6.01
C PHE A 149 12.16 15.46 -5.10
N LYS A 150 11.46 16.35 -4.38
CA LYS A 150 12.09 17.22 -3.36
C LYS A 150 12.41 16.48 -2.06
N LEU A 151 11.82 15.31 -1.82
CA LEU A 151 12.04 14.52 -0.59
C LEU A 151 13.31 13.68 -0.62
N ALA A 152 13.84 13.40 -1.81
CA ALA A 152 14.93 12.45 -1.97
C ALA A 152 16.32 13.04 -1.66
N ASN A 153 16.44 14.29 -1.21
CA ASN A 153 17.69 15.05 -1.21
C ASN A 153 18.45 14.87 -2.53
N ALA A 154 18.01 15.57 -3.56
CA ALA A 154 18.79 15.70 -4.79
C ALA A 154 19.98 16.64 -4.53
N GLU A 155 21.07 16.08 -3.97
CA GLU A 155 22.45 16.50 -4.22
C GLU A 155 23.24 15.30 -4.75
#